data_AF-A0A7R9T750-F1
#
_entry.id   AF-A0A7R9T750-F1
#
_cell.length_a   1.000
_cell.length_b   1.000
_cell.length_c   1.000
_cell.angle_alpha   90.00
_cell.angle_beta   90.00
_cell.angle_gamma   90.00
#
_symmetry.space_group_name_H-M   'P 1'
#
loop_
_entity.id
_entity.type
_entity.pdbx_description
1 polymer ?
#
loop_
_entity_poly.entity_id
_entity_poly.type
_entity_poly.pdbx_seq_one_letter_code
_entity_poly.pdbx_strand_id
1 'polypeptide(L)'
;MAATPVGKAVEDVLAVVTRAEAILASGPPSEDALVDEIDALVKALPRLREAAKETTAKDDVSATFPIGVLQHVDEGKDPVRFVVDGLLAVGEANDACKGKVNVFDAFHRALEEEMSKPRTPPGGEDASAKEEEPAPSPKR
;
A
#
# COMPACT_ATOMS: atom_id res chain seq x y z
N MET A 1 13.17 -17.88 18.26
CA MET A 1 12.07 -18.19 19.20
C MET A 1 10.78 -17.85 18.48
N ALA A 2 10.24 -18.78 17.70
CA ALA A 2 8.98 -18.56 16.99
C ALA A 2 7.81 -18.31 17.97
N ALA A 3 7.16 -17.15 17.82
CA ALA A 3 6.05 -16.72 18.66
C ALA A 3 4.71 -17.39 18.31
N THR A 4 4.56 -17.92 17.10
CA THR A 4 3.31 -18.52 16.60
C THR A 4 3.40 -20.04 16.47
N PRO A 5 2.25 -20.76 16.54
CA PRO A 5 2.21 -22.21 16.29
C PRO A 5 2.79 -22.58 14.92
N VAL A 6 2.47 -21.79 13.87
CA VAL A 6 3.03 -21.97 12.52
C VAL A 6 4.54 -21.77 12.51
N GLY A 7 5.05 -20.73 13.15
CA GLY A 7 6.49 -20.46 13.19
C GLY A 7 7.27 -21.61 13.82
N LYS A 8 6.77 -22.21 14.90
CA LYS A 8 7.38 -23.38 15.54
C LYS A 8 7.35 -24.60 14.62
N ALA A 9 6.22 -24.87 13.98
CA ALA A 9 6.10 -25.98 13.05
C ALA A 9 7.03 -25.84 11.82
N VAL A 10 7.24 -24.61 11.34
CA VAL A 10 8.20 -24.31 10.26
C VAL A 10 9.64 -24.51 10.72
N GLU A 11 10.01 -24.03 11.92
CA GLU A 11 11.34 -24.27 12.51
C GLU A 11 11.63 -25.79 12.62
N ASP A 12 10.66 -26.58 13.06
CA ASP A 12 10.79 -28.04 13.17
C ASP A 12 11.01 -28.71 11.81
N VAL A 13 10.25 -28.32 10.79
CA VAL A 13 10.40 -28.85 9.43
C VAL A 13 11.76 -28.46 8.83
N LEU A 14 12.18 -27.20 9.00
CA LEU A 14 13.50 -26.74 8.55
C LEU A 14 14.63 -27.51 9.24
N ALA A 15 14.48 -27.82 10.54
CA ALA A 15 15.47 -28.62 11.25
C ALA A 15 15.59 -30.04 10.68
N VAL A 16 14.49 -30.68 10.29
CA VAL A 16 14.51 -31.99 9.62
C VAL A 16 15.22 -31.92 8.28
N VAL A 17 14.87 -30.93 7.45
CA VAL A 17 15.52 -30.73 6.14
C VAL A 17 17.02 -30.49 6.30
N THR A 18 17.41 -29.64 7.24
CA THR A 18 18.82 -29.33 7.50
C THR A 18 19.62 -30.56 7.95
N ARG A 19 19.01 -31.46 8.75
CA ARG A 19 19.65 -32.74 9.11
C ARG A 19 19.77 -33.67 7.92
N ALA A 20 18.74 -33.78 7.08
CA ALA A 20 18.81 -34.58 5.86
C ALA A 20 19.89 -34.07 4.90
N GLU A 21 20.01 -32.75 4.73
CA GLU A 21 21.08 -32.13 3.94
C GLU A 21 22.47 -32.43 4.51
N ALA A 22 22.62 -32.36 5.84
CA ALA A 22 23.88 -32.71 6.51
C ALA A 22 24.27 -34.17 6.26
N ILE A 23 23.31 -35.10 6.33
CA ILE A 23 23.50 -36.53 6.03
C ILE A 23 23.94 -36.73 4.57
N LEU A 24 23.31 -36.03 3.61
CA LEU A 24 23.73 -36.07 2.21
C LEU A 24 25.16 -35.56 2.01
N ALA A 25 25.53 -34.47 2.68
CA ALA A 25 26.84 -33.84 2.54
C ALA A 25 27.96 -34.66 3.19
N SER A 26 27.72 -35.27 4.34
CA SER A 26 28.73 -36.08 5.06
C SER A 26 28.82 -37.53 4.58
N GLY A 27 27.86 -37.97 3.78
CA GLY A 27 27.60 -39.38 3.52
C GLY A 27 26.71 -39.99 4.62
N PRO A 28 25.82 -40.93 4.26
CA PRO A 28 24.84 -41.44 5.20
C PRO A 28 25.51 -42.35 6.25
N PRO A 29 25.20 -42.18 7.55
CA PRO A 29 25.76 -43.01 8.62
C PRO A 29 25.25 -44.46 8.56
N SER A 30 24.11 -44.70 7.90
CA SER A 30 23.56 -46.02 7.55
C SER A 30 22.72 -45.91 6.27
N GLU A 31 22.43 -47.03 5.61
CA GLU A 31 21.60 -47.05 4.40
C GLU A 31 20.20 -46.46 4.63
N ASP A 32 19.65 -46.64 5.83
CA ASP A 32 18.30 -46.19 6.20
C ASP A 32 18.26 -44.76 6.77
N ALA A 33 19.38 -44.18 7.19
CA ALA A 33 19.39 -42.90 7.92
C ALA A 33 18.74 -41.73 7.13
N LEU A 34 18.91 -41.71 5.80
CA LEU A 34 18.26 -40.72 4.96
C LEU A 34 16.77 -40.99 4.81
N VAL A 35 16.38 -42.27 4.71
CA VAL A 35 14.98 -42.69 4.60
C VAL A 35 14.23 -42.32 5.88
N ASP A 36 14.84 -42.53 7.05
CA ASP A 36 14.28 -42.17 8.35
C ASP A 36 14.00 -40.66 8.47
N GLU A 37 14.89 -39.79 7.99
CA GLU A 37 14.67 -38.33 8.01
C GLU A 37 13.63 -37.89 6.96
N ILE A 38 13.55 -38.57 5.80
CA ILE A 38 12.47 -38.33 4.83
C ILE A 38 11.12 -38.72 5.45
N ASP A 39 11.04 -39.84 6.16
CA ASP A 39 9.85 -40.26 6.90
C ASP A 39 9.50 -39.27 8.01
N ALA A 40 10.50 -38.74 8.72
CA ALA A 40 10.31 -37.70 9.72
C ALA A 40 9.74 -36.41 9.09
N LEU A 41 10.24 -36.02 7.90
CA LEU A 41 9.74 -34.88 7.15
C LEU A 41 8.28 -35.06 6.75
N VAL A 42 7.95 -36.21 6.16
CA VAL A 42 6.57 -36.54 5.77
C VAL A 42 5.62 -36.52 6.97
N LYS A 43 6.07 -37.00 8.13
CA LYS A 43 5.28 -36.96 9.39
C LYS A 43 5.15 -35.54 9.96
N ALA A 44 6.08 -34.64 9.66
CA ALA A 44 6.05 -33.26 10.13
C ALA A 44 5.13 -32.36 9.28
N LEU A 45 4.99 -32.62 7.97
CA LEU A 45 4.18 -31.79 7.06
C LEU A 45 2.70 -31.62 7.48
N PRO A 46 1.97 -32.65 7.95
CA PRO A 46 0.60 -32.49 8.45
C PRO A 46 0.52 -31.54 9.65
N ARG A 47 1.54 -31.48 10.51
CA ARG A 47 1.58 -30.59 11.67
C ARG A 47 1.61 -29.12 11.24
N LEU A 48 2.24 -28.83 10.10
CA LEU A 48 2.24 -27.49 9.52
C LEU A 48 0.82 -27.03 9.18
N ARG A 49 0.00 -27.93 8.62
CA ARG A 49 -1.39 -27.65 8.26
C ARG A 49 -2.26 -27.45 9.50
N GLU A 50 -2.07 -28.26 10.54
CA GLU A 50 -2.81 -28.10 11.80
C GLU A 50 -2.40 -26.82 12.53
N ALA A 51 -1.11 -26.49 12.56
CA ALA A 51 -0.62 -25.23 13.12
C ALA A 51 -1.18 -24.01 12.37
N ALA A 52 -1.33 -24.09 11.05
CA ALA A 52 -1.96 -23.05 10.25
C ALA A 52 -3.44 -22.84 10.64
N LYS A 53 -4.20 -23.93 10.77
CA LYS A 53 -5.61 -23.86 11.24
C LYS A 53 -5.70 -23.27 12.64
N GLU A 54 -4.82 -23.68 13.55
CA GLU A 54 -4.78 -23.17 14.92
C GLU A 54 -4.50 -21.67 14.96
N THR A 55 -3.57 -21.20 14.12
CA THR A 55 -3.22 -19.78 14.02
C THR A 55 -4.39 -18.96 13.47
N THR A 56 -5.05 -19.42 12.40
CA THR A 56 -6.25 -18.76 11.87
C THR A 56 -7.40 -18.72 12.87
N ALA A 57 -7.55 -19.75 13.70
CA ALA A 57 -8.61 -19.80 14.71
C ALA A 57 -8.31 -18.90 15.93
N LYS A 58 -7.04 -18.69 16.27
CA LYS A 58 -6.62 -17.89 17.43
C LYS A 58 -6.59 -16.40 17.15
N ASP A 59 -6.10 -15.99 15.99
CA ASP A 59 -5.87 -14.58 15.70
C ASP A 59 -7.08 -13.89 15.06
N ASP A 60 -8.15 -14.63 14.72
CA ASP A 60 -9.29 -14.16 13.90
C ASP A 60 -8.85 -13.43 12.61
N VAL A 61 -7.59 -13.67 12.22
CA VAL A 61 -6.98 -13.20 11.00
C VAL A 61 -7.25 -14.26 9.96
N SER A 62 -8.13 -13.93 9.02
CA SER A 62 -8.12 -14.61 7.72
C SER A 62 -6.70 -14.46 7.17
N ALA A 63 -5.94 -15.56 7.07
CA ALA A 63 -4.57 -15.59 6.57
C ALA A 63 -4.52 -15.37 5.04
N THR A 64 -5.21 -14.34 4.55
CA THR A 64 -5.27 -13.97 3.15
C THR A 64 -4.16 -12.98 2.90
N PHE A 65 -3.04 -13.49 2.37
CA PHE A 65 -1.96 -12.63 1.91
C PHE A 65 -2.34 -11.99 0.57
N PRO A 66 -2.06 -10.70 0.36
CA PRO A 66 -2.16 -10.10 -0.96
C PRO A 66 -1.27 -10.87 -1.96
N ILE A 67 -1.75 -11.06 -3.18
CA ILE A 67 -1.00 -11.80 -4.23
C ILE A 67 0.40 -11.20 -4.44
N GLY A 68 0.53 -9.87 -4.38
CA GLY A 68 1.82 -9.20 -4.52
C GLY A 68 2.83 -9.54 -3.41
N VAL A 69 2.36 -9.83 -2.20
CA VAL A 69 3.23 -10.31 -1.10
C VAL A 69 3.74 -11.71 -1.41
N LEU A 70 2.87 -12.61 -1.90
CA LEU A 70 3.25 -13.97 -2.28
C LEU A 70 4.30 -13.97 -3.40
N GLN A 71 4.12 -13.13 -4.43
CA GLN A 71 5.09 -12.97 -5.51
C GLN A 71 6.47 -12.51 -5.01
N HIS A 72 6.52 -11.61 -4.02
CA HIS A 72 7.80 -11.18 -3.45
C HIS A 72 8.51 -12.31 -2.73
N VAL A 73 7.77 -13.15 -1.99
CA VAL A 73 8.34 -14.34 -1.34
C VAL A 73 8.88 -15.32 -2.38
N ASP A 74 8.12 -15.59 -3.45
CA ASP A 74 8.54 -16.50 -4.52
C ASP A 74 9.78 -16.01 -5.27
N GLU A 75 9.91 -14.69 -5.46
CA GLU A 75 11.07 -14.05 -6.09
C GLU A 75 12.27 -13.86 -5.14
N GLY A 76 12.14 -14.25 -3.86
CA GLY A 76 13.19 -14.06 -2.84
C GLY A 76 13.41 -12.61 -2.43
N LYS A 77 12.44 -11.73 -2.68
CA LYS A 77 12.45 -10.32 -2.25
C LYS A 77 11.86 -10.19 -0.86
N ASP A 78 12.21 -9.12 -0.15
CA ASP A 78 11.65 -8.83 1.17
C ASP A 78 10.15 -8.49 1.07
N PRO A 79 9.24 -9.33 1.60
CA PRO A 79 7.80 -9.08 1.55
C PRO A 79 7.37 -7.91 2.43
N VAL A 80 8.15 -7.55 3.46
CA VAL A 80 7.85 -6.40 4.33
C VAL A 80 7.93 -5.11 3.54
N ARG A 81 8.89 -5.04 2.60
CA ARG A 81 9.06 -3.87 1.75
C ARG A 81 7.82 -3.59 0.91
N PHE A 82 7.20 -4.63 0.35
CA PHE A 82 5.93 -4.49 -0.38
C PHE A 82 4.82 -3.88 0.47
N VAL A 83 4.69 -4.32 1.73
CA VAL A 83 3.67 -3.78 2.66
C VAL A 83 3.97 -2.31 2.99
N VAL A 84 5.23 -1.97 3.24
CA VAL A 84 5.65 -0.59 3.53
C VAL A 84 5.37 0.32 2.34
N ASP A 85 5.75 -0.08 1.13
CA ASP A 85 5.50 0.71 -0.08
C ASP A 85 3.99 0.87 -0.33
N GLY A 86 3.18 -0.15 -0.03
CA GLY A 86 1.71 -0.05 -0.05
C GLY A 86 1.16 0.97 0.94
N LEU A 87 1.66 1.00 2.18
CA LEU A 87 1.26 1.99 3.19
C LEU A 87 1.63 3.43 2.77
N LEU A 88 2.82 3.62 2.20
CA LEU A 88 3.27 4.91 1.69
C LEU A 88 2.37 5.39 0.53
N ALA A 89 2.05 4.50 -0.41
CA ALA A 89 1.16 4.82 -1.53
C ALA A 89 -0.25 5.22 -1.07
N VAL A 90 -0.78 4.59 -0.01
CA VAL A 90 -2.05 4.99 0.60
C VAL A 90 -1.95 6.39 1.22
N GLY A 91 -0.83 6.71 1.86
CA GLY A 91 -0.57 8.06 2.39
C GLY A 91 -0.61 9.12 1.29
N GLU A 92 0.15 8.90 0.21
CA GLU A 92 0.19 9.81 -0.95
C GLU A 92 -1.20 10.00 -1.59
N ALA A 93 -1.96 8.90 -1.76
CA ALA A 93 -3.30 8.96 -2.31
C ALA A 93 -4.27 9.74 -1.41
N ASN A 94 -4.14 9.62 -0.09
CA ASN A 94 -4.96 10.35 0.88
C ASN A 94 -4.69 11.86 0.82
N ASP A 95 -3.41 12.25 0.78
CA ASP A 95 -3.03 13.66 0.67
C ASP A 95 -3.50 14.28 -0.65
N ALA A 96 -3.37 13.53 -1.75
CA ALA A 96 -3.91 13.95 -3.04
C ALA A 96 -5.45 14.10 -3.01
N CYS A 97 -6.16 13.19 -2.34
CA CYS A 97 -7.62 13.25 -2.20
C CYS A 97 -8.06 14.47 -1.39
N LYS A 98 -7.42 14.73 -0.24
CA LYS A 98 -7.65 15.93 0.57
C LYS A 98 -7.39 17.21 -0.23
N GLY A 99 -6.29 17.25 -0.98
CA GLY A 99 -5.98 18.37 -1.88
C GLY A 99 -7.09 18.62 -2.90
N LYS A 100 -7.60 17.56 -3.54
CA LYS A 100 -8.72 17.66 -4.49
C LYS A 100 -10.00 18.16 -3.82
N VAL A 101 -10.37 17.62 -2.66
CA VAL A 101 -11.56 18.07 -1.91
C VAL A 101 -11.48 19.56 -1.59
N ASN A 102 -10.34 20.03 -1.08
CA ASN A 102 -10.15 21.45 -0.78
C ASN A 102 -10.28 22.35 -2.01
N VAL A 103 -9.78 21.90 -3.17
CA VAL A 103 -9.93 22.64 -4.44
C VAL A 103 -11.38 22.68 -4.89
N PHE A 104 -12.11 21.56 -4.81
CA PHE A 104 -13.52 21.52 -5.16
C PHE A 104 -14.39 22.36 -4.21
N ASP A 105 -14.08 22.37 -2.92
CA ASP A 105 -14.78 23.22 -1.93
C ASP A 105 -14.56 24.70 -2.22
N ALA A 106 -13.32 25.11 -2.52
CA ALA A 106 -13.01 26.48 -2.90
C ALA A 106 -13.71 26.89 -4.20
N PHE A 107 -13.73 25.99 -5.19
CA PHE A 107 -14.43 26.19 -6.45
C PHE A 107 -15.95 26.31 -6.25
N HIS A 108 -16.55 25.46 -5.42
CA HIS A 108 -17.97 25.51 -5.10
C HIS A 108 -18.35 26.84 -4.44
N ARG A 109 -17.56 27.30 -3.47
CA ARG A 109 -17.78 28.62 -2.83
C ARG A 109 -17.66 29.76 -3.83
N ALA A 110 -16.68 29.73 -4.73
CA ALA A 110 -16.53 30.75 -5.75
C ALA A 110 -17.73 30.79 -6.71
N LEU A 111 -18.29 29.63 -7.07
CA LEU A 111 -19.52 29.55 -7.86
C LEU A 111 -20.74 30.08 -7.11
N GLU A 112 -20.88 29.79 -5.82
CA GLU A 112 -21.95 30.36 -4.98
C GLU A 112 -21.84 31.88 -4.86
N GLU A 113 -20.63 32.42 -4.72
CA GLU A 113 -20.35 33.85 -4.72
C GLU A 113 -20.66 34.50 -6.08
N GLU A 114 -20.39 33.83 -7.19
CA GLU A 114 -20.71 34.34 -8.53
C GLU A 114 -22.23 34.30 -8.80
N MET A 115 -22.91 33.24 -8.36
CA MET A 115 -24.37 33.10 -8.48
C MET A 115 -25.15 34.08 -7.59
N SER A 116 -24.55 34.52 -6.48
CA SER A 116 -25.14 35.52 -5.59
C SER A 116 -24.87 36.97 -6.01
N LYS A 117 -23.93 37.20 -6.95
CA LYS A 117 -23.74 38.53 -7.55
C LYS A 117 -24.87 38.83 -8.54
N PRO A 118 -25.45 40.04 -8.52
CA PRO A 118 -26.45 40.43 -9.50
C PRO A 118 -25.81 40.44 -10.90
N ARG A 119 -26.43 39.72 -11.85
CA ARG A 119 -26.01 39.71 -13.26
C ARG A 119 -26.03 41.14 -13.83
N THR A 120 -24.88 41.79 -13.95
CA THR A 120 -24.73 42.95 -14.83
C THR A 120 -24.77 42.47 -16.28
N PRO A 121 -25.64 43.04 -17.14
CA PRO A 121 -25.70 42.65 -18.54
C PRO A 121 -24.40 43.00 -19.27
N PRO A 122 -23.94 42.19 -20.24
CA PRO A 122 -22.76 42.49 -21.03
C PRO A 122 -23.15 43.46 -22.15
N GLY A 123 -22.53 44.65 -22.17
CA GLY A 123 -22.68 45.61 -23.26
C GLY A 123 -23.01 47.02 -22.76
N GLY A 124 -21.98 47.86 -22.68
CA GLY A 124 -22.06 49.26 -22.32
C GLY A 124 -20.66 49.87 -22.40
N GLU A 125 -20.09 49.83 -23.60
CA GLU A 125 -18.87 50.54 -23.96
C GLU A 125 -18.94 52.02 -23.58
N ASP A 126 -17.77 52.55 -23.26
CA ASP A 126 -17.35 53.95 -23.32
C ASP A 126 -18.26 54.87 -24.15
N ALA A 127 -19.10 55.67 -23.48
CA ALA A 127 -19.72 56.84 -24.10
C ALA A 127 -20.16 57.86 -23.04
N SER A 128 -19.20 58.63 -22.53
CA SER A 128 -19.38 60.07 -22.28
C SER A 128 -18.04 60.70 -21.92
N ALA A 129 -17.22 60.90 -22.96
CA ALA A 129 -16.34 62.05 -23.00
C ALA A 129 -17.24 63.30 -22.87
N LYS A 130 -17.29 63.88 -21.67
CA LYS A 130 -17.70 65.28 -21.53
C LYS A 130 -16.51 66.11 -21.96
N GLU A 131 -16.72 66.87 -23.02
CA GLU A 131 -15.86 67.97 -23.47
C GLU A 131 -15.50 68.87 -22.29
N GLU A 132 -14.20 69.03 -22.04
CA GLU A 132 -13.65 70.18 -21.34
C GLU A 132 -12.43 70.63 -22.14
N GLU A 133 -12.66 71.58 -23.05
CA GLU A 133 -11.65 72.22 -23.89
C GLU A 133 -10.92 73.31 -23.06
N PRO A 134 -9.58 73.29 -22.91
CA PRO A 134 -8.87 74.38 -22.26
C PRO A 134 -8.09 75.27 -23.26
N ALA A 135 -8.51 76.54 -23.33
CA ALA A 135 -7.71 77.78 -23.54
C ALA A 135 -6.96 77.98 -24.89
N PRO A 136 -6.53 79.21 -25.30
CA PRO A 136 -6.21 80.39 -24.49
C PRO A 136 -6.60 81.79 -25.05
N SER A 137 -6.53 82.78 -24.16
CA SER A 137 -6.63 84.22 -24.44
C SER A 137 -5.52 84.74 -25.37
N PRO A 138 -5.79 85.74 -26.24
CA PRO A 138 -4.74 86.59 -26.79
C PRO A 138 -4.73 87.98 -26.14
N LYS A 139 -3.52 88.40 -25.76
CA LYS A 139 -3.15 89.78 -25.40
C LYS A 139 -3.28 90.69 -26.62
N ARG A 140 -3.97 91.84 -26.47
CA ARG A 140 -3.44 93.20 -26.69
C ARG A 140 -4.48 94.24 -26.34
#